data_AF-A0A077XZZ0-F1
#
_entry.id   AF-A0A077XZZ0-F1
#
_cell.length_a   1.000
_cell.length_b   1.000
_cell.length_c   1.000
_cell.angle_alpha   90.00
_cell.angle_beta   90.00
_cell.angle_gamma   90.00
#
_symmetry.space_group_name_H-M   'P 1'
#
loop_
_entity.id
_entity.type
_entity.pdbx_description
1 polymer ?
#
loop_
_entity_poly.entity_id
_entity_poly.type
_entity_poly.pdbx_seq_one_letter_code
_entity_poly.pdbx_strand_id
1 'polypeptide(L)'
;MLYFHAAARSSPPQLIYKGQNPYTEMYGIIKAEYDPDHYINYEVLNAVSQFDAIYMAGQASSHCVLASVTQILEHFADHREITSRITLLEDCMSPIAGYEESTRQQFEVLQERYGIHIRKSTDIIL
;
A
#
# COMPACT_ATOMS: atom_id res chain seq x y z
N MET A 1 9.76 -7.54 -14.89
CA MET A 1 9.81 -6.06 -14.84
C MET A 1 10.53 -5.56 -13.60
N LEU A 2 10.12 -5.91 -12.36
CA LEU A 2 10.81 -5.47 -11.13
C LEU A 2 12.32 -5.80 -11.11
N TYR A 3 12.69 -7.06 -11.34
CA TYR A 3 14.11 -7.48 -11.35
C TYR A 3 14.93 -6.86 -12.48
N PHE A 4 14.31 -6.60 -13.63
CA PHE A 4 14.96 -5.90 -14.74
C PHE A 4 15.24 -4.44 -14.37
N HIS A 5 14.24 -3.74 -13.83
CA HIS A 5 14.41 -2.37 -13.33
C HIS A 5 15.48 -2.31 -12.24
N ALA A 6 15.44 -3.26 -11.29
CA ALA A 6 16.42 -3.36 -10.22
C ALA A 6 17.86 -3.52 -10.74
N ALA A 7 18.07 -4.40 -11.72
CA ALA A 7 19.36 -4.59 -12.36
C ALA A 7 19.80 -3.33 -13.15
N ALA A 8 18.91 -2.75 -13.96
CA ALA A 8 19.21 -1.58 -14.78
C ALA A 8 19.50 -0.31 -13.96
N ARG A 9 18.86 -0.17 -12.79
CA ARG A 9 19.01 0.99 -11.89
C ARG A 9 19.93 0.73 -10.71
N SER A 10 20.52 -0.47 -10.59
CA SER A 10 21.29 -0.89 -9.40
C SER A 10 20.53 -0.61 -8.10
N SER A 11 19.22 -0.87 -8.11
CA SER A 11 18.30 -0.62 -7.00
C SER A 11 17.61 -1.94 -6.64
N PRO A 12 18.23 -2.78 -5.79
CA PRO A 12 17.67 -4.08 -5.44
C PRO A 12 16.34 -3.90 -4.67
N PRO A 13 15.31 -4.71 -4.97
CA PRO A 13 14.06 -4.62 -4.23
C PRO A 13 14.25 -5.16 -2.82
N GLN A 14 13.66 -4.48 -1.84
CA GLN A 14 13.52 -4.99 -0.49
C GLN A 14 12.32 -5.94 -0.44
N LEU A 15 12.53 -7.17 0.01
CA LEU A 15 11.48 -8.18 0.10
C LEU A 15 10.94 -8.23 1.53
N ILE A 16 9.65 -7.95 1.67
CA ILE A 16 8.94 -7.97 2.94
C ILE A 16 7.91 -9.07 2.92
N TYR A 17 7.98 -9.97 3.90
CA TYR A 17 7.09 -11.11 4.02
C TYR A 17 5.99 -10.81 5.04
N LYS A 18 4.75 -11.24 4.74
CA LYS A 18 3.59 -11.17 5.64
C LYS A 18 2.90 -12.52 5.73
N GLY A 19 1.98 -12.67 6.68
CA GLY A 19 1.19 -13.90 6.86
C GLY A 19 2.04 -15.10 7.30
N GLN A 20 3.10 -14.86 8.08
CA GLN A 20 4.00 -15.91 8.54
C GLN A 20 3.49 -16.63 9.80
N ASN A 21 2.58 -16.01 10.54
CA ASN A 21 1.92 -16.63 11.69
C ASN A 21 0.66 -17.37 11.19
N PRO A 22 0.60 -18.72 11.30
CA PRO A 22 -0.54 -19.50 10.79
C PRO A 22 -1.83 -19.31 11.60
N TYR A 23 -1.77 -18.66 12.78
CA TYR A 23 -2.93 -18.41 13.63
C TYR A 23 -3.65 -17.09 13.31
N THR A 24 -3.13 -16.31 12.35
CA THR A 24 -3.62 -14.96 12.06
C THR A 24 -3.71 -14.73 10.55
N GLU A 25 -4.75 -14.04 10.09
CA GLU A 25 -4.74 -13.46 8.74
C GLU A 25 -3.95 -12.14 8.76
N MET A 26 -3.29 -11.83 7.65
CA MET A 26 -2.51 -10.60 7.50
C MET A 26 -2.59 -10.10 6.05
N TYR A 27 -3.71 -9.49 5.66
CA TYR A 27 -3.82 -8.87 4.33
C TYR A 27 -2.91 -7.66 4.20
N GLY A 28 -2.94 -6.78 5.20
CA GLY A 28 -2.09 -5.60 5.26
C GLY A 28 -0.64 -5.93 5.60
N ILE A 29 0.30 -5.20 5.00
CA ILE A 29 1.75 -5.41 5.22
C ILE A 29 2.24 -4.90 6.59
N ILE A 30 1.42 -4.13 7.33
CA ILE A 30 1.83 -3.49 8.59
C ILE A 30 1.52 -4.34 9.81
N LYS A 31 0.31 -4.88 9.89
CA LYS A 31 -0.15 -5.70 11.02
C LYS A 31 -1.23 -6.68 10.59
N ALA A 32 -1.38 -7.77 11.33
CA ALA A 32 -2.47 -8.73 11.14
C ALA A 32 -3.82 -8.17 11.58
N GLU A 33 -4.92 -8.69 11.01
CA GLU A 33 -6.29 -8.28 11.38
C GLU A 33 -6.64 -8.68 12.83
N TYR A 34 -6.06 -9.78 13.29
CA TYR A 34 -6.09 -10.21 14.68
C TYR A 34 -4.67 -10.60 15.08
N ASP A 35 -4.12 -9.92 16.08
CA ASP A 35 -2.76 -10.17 16.54
C ASP A 35 -2.65 -10.04 18.06
N PRO A 36 -2.49 -11.15 18.80
CA PRO A 36 -2.26 -11.11 20.23
C PRO A 36 -0.87 -10.57 20.60
N ASP A 37 0.09 -10.64 19.67
CA ASP A 37 1.48 -10.24 19.89
C ASP A 37 1.72 -8.75 19.54
N HIS A 38 0.69 -8.07 19.03
CA HIS A 38 0.73 -6.65 18.64
C HIS A 38 1.91 -6.29 17.72
N TYR A 39 2.24 -7.18 16.77
CA TYR A 39 3.28 -6.94 15.78
C TYR A 39 2.92 -5.74 14.89
N ILE A 40 3.92 -4.90 14.66
CA ILE A 40 3.87 -3.77 13.75
C ILE A 40 5.13 -3.78 12.88
N ASN A 41 4.94 -3.76 11.57
CA ASN A 41 6.03 -3.70 10.60
C ASN A 41 6.58 -2.28 10.46
N TYR A 42 7.39 -1.86 11.43
CA TYR A 42 8.05 -0.55 11.40
C TYR A 42 9.07 -0.41 10.26
N GLU A 43 9.58 -1.52 9.70
CA GLU A 43 10.48 -1.47 8.55
C GLU A 43 9.79 -0.80 7.35
N VAL A 44 8.54 -1.17 7.06
CA VAL A 44 7.75 -0.55 5.99
C VAL A 44 7.36 0.88 6.32
N LEU A 45 6.93 1.15 7.56
CA LEU A 45 6.52 2.51 7.98
C LEU A 45 7.69 3.49 7.91
N ASN A 46 8.87 3.08 8.33
CA ASN A 46 10.08 3.89 8.26
C ASN A 46 10.52 4.13 6.81
N ALA A 47 10.38 3.14 5.92
CA ALA A 47 10.66 3.34 4.50
C ALA A 47 9.68 4.37 3.90
N VAL A 48 8.37 4.24 4.17
CA VAL A 48 7.34 5.17 3.68
C VAL A 48 7.66 6.62 4.07
N SER A 49 8.10 6.88 5.30
CA SER A 49 8.39 8.25 5.75
C SER A 49 9.64 8.87 5.11
N GLN A 50 10.51 8.06 4.50
CA GLN A 50 11.79 8.52 3.93
C GLN A 50 11.70 8.97 2.47
N PHE A 51 10.63 8.65 1.75
CA PHE A 51 10.48 8.97 0.33
C PHE A 51 9.54 10.15 0.07
N ASP A 52 9.81 10.88 -1.01
CA ASP A 52 9.02 12.05 -1.43
C ASP A 52 7.82 11.68 -2.33
N ALA A 53 7.88 10.49 -2.95
CA ALA A 53 6.82 9.95 -3.80
C ALA A 53 6.69 8.44 -3.58
N ILE A 54 5.47 7.97 -3.34
CA ILE A 54 5.18 6.59 -2.98
C ILE A 54 4.07 6.08 -3.89
N TYR A 55 4.35 5.04 -4.66
CA TYR A 55 3.40 4.45 -5.59
C TYR A 55 2.95 3.08 -5.11
N MET A 56 1.64 2.90 -5.00
CA MET A 56 1.00 1.67 -4.53
C MET A 56 0.34 0.98 -5.72
N ALA A 57 0.76 -0.25 -6.00
CA ALA A 57 0.26 -1.10 -7.07
C ALA A 57 0.37 -2.58 -6.66
N GLY A 58 -0.27 -3.48 -7.40
CA GLY A 58 -0.24 -4.92 -7.12
C GLY A 58 -1.62 -5.51 -6.86
N GLN A 59 -1.66 -6.67 -6.19
CA GLN A 59 -2.88 -7.46 -6.08
C GLN A 59 -3.09 -8.11 -4.71
N ALA A 60 -4.35 -8.33 -4.28
CA ALA A 60 -5.57 -7.80 -4.90
C ALA A 60 -5.84 -6.36 -4.42
N SER A 61 -6.39 -5.50 -5.28
CA SER A 61 -6.73 -4.12 -4.87
C SER A 61 -7.73 -4.09 -3.71
N SER A 62 -8.66 -5.05 -3.70
CA SER A 62 -9.74 -5.18 -2.71
C SER A 62 -9.30 -5.72 -1.34
N HIS A 63 -8.10 -6.31 -1.23
CA HIS A 63 -7.64 -6.98 -0.01
C HIS A 63 -6.25 -6.47 0.40
N CYS A 64 -5.18 -7.08 -0.12
CA CYS A 64 -3.81 -6.78 0.29
C CYS A 64 -3.44 -5.30 0.10
N VAL A 65 -3.82 -4.70 -1.04
CA VAL A 65 -3.52 -3.28 -1.30
C VAL A 65 -4.34 -2.38 -0.39
N LEU A 66 -5.67 -2.56 -0.37
CA LEU A 66 -6.56 -1.77 0.48
C LEU A 66 -6.17 -1.85 1.95
N ALA A 67 -5.96 -3.05 2.50
CA ALA A 67 -5.56 -3.23 3.89
C ALA A 67 -4.21 -2.57 4.18
N SER A 68 -3.21 -2.74 3.30
CA SER A 68 -1.88 -2.14 3.48
C SER A 68 -1.94 -0.61 3.48
N VAL A 69 -2.64 -0.04 2.50
CA VAL A 69 -2.77 1.42 2.36
C VAL A 69 -3.54 2.00 3.55
N THR A 70 -4.67 1.40 3.93
CA THR A 70 -5.42 1.82 5.12
C THR A 70 -4.55 1.83 6.38
N GLN A 71 -3.80 0.74 6.64
CA GLN A 71 -2.94 0.66 7.82
C GLN A 71 -1.82 1.71 7.83
N ILE A 72 -1.19 1.96 6.67
CA ILE A 72 -0.17 3.01 6.52
C ILE A 72 -0.78 4.39 6.79
N LEU A 73 -1.95 4.67 6.20
CA LEU A 73 -2.62 5.97 6.35
C LEU A 73 -3.13 6.20 7.77
N GLU A 74 -3.63 5.17 8.44
CA GLU A 74 -4.02 5.25 9.86
C GLU A 74 -2.81 5.56 10.76
N HIS A 75 -1.65 4.96 10.47
CA HIS A 75 -0.42 5.24 11.22
C HIS A 75 0.05 6.69 11.05
N PHE A 76 -0.09 7.25 9.84
CA PHE A 76 0.29 8.61 9.50
C PHE A 76 -0.90 9.58 9.47
N ALA A 77 -1.99 9.30 10.19
CA ALA A 77 -3.23 10.06 10.09
C ALA A 77 -3.04 11.57 10.39
N ASP A 78 -2.16 11.89 11.34
CA ASP A 78 -1.83 13.26 11.74
C ASP A 78 -0.69 13.90 10.91
N HIS A 79 -0.12 13.16 9.95
CA HIS A 79 1.03 13.54 9.13
C HIS A 79 0.65 13.67 7.66
N ARG A 80 -0.14 14.72 7.35
CA ARG A 80 -0.67 14.95 6.00
C ARG A 80 0.43 15.09 4.95
N GLU A 81 1.59 15.61 5.35
CA GLU A 81 2.79 15.75 4.53
C GLU A 81 3.37 14.42 4.08
N ILE A 82 3.09 13.32 4.78
CA ILE A 82 3.48 11.96 4.41
C ILE A 82 2.37 11.32 3.56
N THR A 83 1.12 11.40 4.02
CA THR A 83 0.00 10.74 3.31
C THR A 83 -0.23 11.32 1.91
N SER A 84 -0.01 12.63 1.71
CA SER A 84 -0.13 13.25 0.39
C SER A 84 0.91 12.80 -0.63
N ARG A 85 1.96 12.08 -0.22
CA ARG A 85 2.98 11.51 -1.12
C ARG A 85 2.55 10.18 -1.72
N ILE A 86 1.48 9.58 -1.20
CA ILE A 86 1.00 8.25 -1.58
C ILE A 86 0.06 8.37 -2.78
N THR A 87 0.37 7.63 -3.84
CA THR A 87 -0.43 7.51 -5.06
C THR A 87 -0.81 6.06 -5.30
N LEU A 88 -2.10 5.77 -5.37
CA LEU A 88 -2.64 4.51 -5.86
C LEU A 88 -2.64 4.51 -7.40
N LEU A 89 -2.02 3.51 -8.01
CA LEU A 89 -2.01 3.32 -9.47
C LEU A 89 -3.17 2.42 -9.90
N GLU A 90 -4.33 3.01 -10.21
CA GLU A 90 -5.60 2.28 -10.40
C GLU A 90 -5.57 1.26 -11.55
N ASP A 91 -4.77 1.53 -12.58
CA ASP A 91 -4.60 0.68 -13.77
C ASP A 91 -3.53 -0.42 -13.55
N CYS A 92 -2.85 -0.40 -12.41
CA CYS A 92 -1.82 -1.38 -12.03
C CYS A 92 -2.29 -2.35 -10.93
N MET A 93 -3.60 -2.52 -10.80
CA MET A 93 -4.23 -3.41 -9.81
C MET A 93 -5.63 -3.86 -10.27
N SER A 94 -6.19 -4.87 -9.61
CA SER A 94 -7.56 -5.34 -9.85
C SER A 94 -8.21 -5.90 -8.58
N PRO A 95 -9.50 -5.69 -8.37
CA PRO A 95 -10.19 -6.28 -7.23
C PRO A 95 -10.42 -7.77 -7.50
N ILE A 96 -10.59 -8.55 -6.42
CA ILE A 96 -11.25 -9.86 -6.54
C ILE A 96 -12.67 -9.66 -7.06
N ALA A 97 -13.13 -10.55 -7.94
CA ALA A 97 -14.46 -10.48 -8.55
C ALA A 97 -15.56 -10.34 -7.48
N GLY A 98 -16.47 -9.38 -7.67
CA GLY A 98 -17.54 -9.06 -6.72
C GLY A 98 -17.20 -7.97 -5.70
N TYR A 99 -15.96 -7.46 -5.69
CA TYR A 99 -15.50 -6.36 -4.82
C TYR A 99 -15.23 -5.06 -5.58
N GLU A 100 -15.59 -4.96 -6.86
CA GLU A 100 -15.25 -3.83 -7.72
C GLU A 100 -15.77 -2.51 -7.14
N GLU A 101 -17.05 -2.46 -6.82
CA GLU A 101 -17.72 -1.25 -6.33
C GLU A 101 -17.22 -0.88 -4.92
N SER A 102 -17.16 -1.85 -4.02
CA SER A 102 -16.72 -1.60 -2.63
C SER A 102 -15.27 -1.14 -2.58
N THR A 103 -14.39 -1.70 -3.42
CA THR A 103 -12.98 -1.27 -3.47
C THR A 103 -12.86 0.17 -3.96
N ARG A 104 -13.60 0.54 -5.01
CA ARG A 104 -13.61 1.92 -5.52
C ARG A 104 -14.06 2.90 -4.43
N GLN A 105 -15.18 2.61 -3.76
CA GLN A 105 -15.71 3.46 -2.69
C GLN A 105 -14.71 3.62 -1.53
N GLN A 106 -14.04 2.53 -1.13
CA GLN A 106 -13.04 2.61 -0.07
C GLN A 106 -11.84 3.48 -0.48
N PHE A 107 -11.37 3.39 -1.73
CA PHE A 107 -10.30 4.26 -2.22
C PHE A 107 -10.70 5.73 -2.26
N GLU A 108 -11.94 6.04 -2.66
CA GLU A 108 -12.49 7.41 -2.61
C GLU A 108 -12.51 7.94 -1.17
N VAL A 109 -12.97 7.14 -0.21
CA VAL A 109 -12.95 7.49 1.23
C VAL A 109 -11.53 7.76 1.73
N LEU A 110 -10.55 6.93 1.35
CA LEU A 110 -9.15 7.13 1.73
C LEU A 110 -8.57 8.40 1.09
N GLN A 111 -8.92 8.68 -0.17
CA GLN A 111 -8.52 9.91 -0.86
C GLN A 111 -9.08 11.15 -0.15
N GLU A 112 -10.37 11.18 0.16
CA GLU A 112 -11.00 12.30 0.86
C GLU A 112 -10.38 12.49 2.26
N ARG A 113 -10.28 11.39 3.01
CA ARG A 113 -9.84 11.42 4.41
C ARG A 113 -8.37 11.75 4.56
N TYR A 114 -7.50 11.12 3.77
CA TYR A 114 -6.04 11.19 3.95
C TYR A 114 -5.30 11.95 2.85
N GLY A 115 -5.98 12.37 1.77
CA GLY A 115 -5.40 13.22 0.75
C GLY A 115 -4.43 12.50 -0.17
N ILE A 116 -4.53 11.17 -0.26
CA ILE A 116 -3.79 10.38 -1.23
C ILE A 116 -4.24 10.70 -2.65
N HIS A 117 -3.40 10.35 -3.62
CA HIS A 117 -3.72 10.46 -5.03
C HIS A 117 -4.17 9.12 -5.60
N ILE A 118 -5.09 9.17 -6.56
CA ILE A 118 -5.46 8.02 -7.40
C ILE A 118 -5.19 8.47 -8.84
N ARG A 119 -4.33 7.73 -9.54
CA ARG A 119 -3.84 8.08 -10.88
C ARG A 119 -3.68 6.83 -11.73
N LYS A 120 -3.69 6.99 -13.05
CA LYS A 120 -3.18 5.95 -13.95
C LYS A 120 -1.67 6.03 -14.03
N SER A 121 -1.03 4.91 -14.29
CA SER A 121 0.42 4.82 -14.50
C SER A 121 0.92 5.72 -15.63
N THR A 122 0.08 5.98 -16.64
CA THR A 122 0.37 6.87 -17.77
C THR A 122 0.32 8.36 -17.43
N ASP A 123 -0.28 8.73 -16.30
CA ASP A 123 -0.38 10.12 -15.86
C ASP A 123 0.82 10.54 -15.00
N ILE A 124 1.72 9.61 -14.68
CA ILE A 124 2.90 9.85 -13.88
C ILE A 124 4.04 10.37 -14.76
N ILE A 125 4.58 11.54 -14.38
CA ILE A 125 5.77 12.12 -14.98
C ILE A 125 6.86 12.10 -13.90
N LEU A 126 7.94 11.37 -14.16
CA LEU A 126 9.11 11.23 -13.29
C LEU A 126 10.25 12.15 -13.72
#